data_AF-A0A5Q4FAR1-F1
#
_entry.id   AF-A0A5Q4FAR1-F1
#
_cell.length_a   1.000
_cell.length_b   1.000
_cell.length_c   1.000
_cell.angle_alpha   90.00
_cell.angle_beta   90.00
_cell.angle_gamma   90.00
#
_symmetry.space_group_name_H-M   'P 1'
#
loop_
_entity.id
_entity.type
_entity.pdbx_description
1 polymer ?
#
loop_
_entity_poly.entity_id
_entity_poly.type
_entity_poly.pdbx_seq_one_letter_code
_entity_poly.pdbx_strand_id
1 'polypeptide(L)'
;MEKKHEFKGEVTGIRGFALPEDEMILAGYSALIYWYNLAVPLPGAMAAVSKKHRKYSQGRWNVFRANQKPDDSLFGHLVFALKYEGVDLFLFKKLFSVVARQDVEGIVTKNPTSSYARRIWFFFEWLSGKRLDLDDAKSGNYVDALNPELQYPGPGSRSPRHRVNNNLPGVPGFCPLIRRTEKLEQLRMEQLDKSVRETIGAVHADLLARAAAFLLLKDSKASYAIEGESPPHSRAERWGRAIGQAGQNKLTNSELLRLQEIVIEDRRFVRMGWRTEEGFVGVHDRISQKPIPDHISAKPDDLIQLMDSLLKVNEKLSESDFDAVMAAALVSFGFVFIHPFVDGNGRIHRYLVHHVLAEKGFAPEGMIFPVSAVILGKIADYKKVLESYSRPRLEFIDWEPTPDGNVRVNNDTVDLYRYFDATQQAEFLYECVRETVHHTLPEEVRYLEQHDKMRQFISDHFDMPDKVMENLIGFLRQNNGYLSRRAREKEFKALTTEEIALIEKTFREIFRLD
;
A
#
# COMPACT_ATOMS: atom_id res chain seq x y z
N MET A 1 41.78 -12.47 8.80
CA MET A 1 41.34 -13.47 7.80
C MET A 1 39.86 -13.70 8.03
N GLU A 2 39.00 -12.98 7.33
CA GLU A 2 37.56 -13.28 7.33
C GLU A 2 37.34 -14.65 6.67
N LYS A 3 36.51 -15.48 7.29
CA LYS A 3 36.11 -16.76 6.73
C LYS A 3 35.47 -16.48 5.38
N LYS A 4 36.07 -16.96 4.28
CA LYS A 4 35.32 -17.12 3.03
C LYS A 4 34.11 -17.98 3.35
N HIS A 5 32.91 -17.43 3.19
CA HIS A 5 31.68 -18.19 3.32
C HIS A 5 31.64 -19.17 2.14
N GLU A 6 32.13 -20.38 2.38
CA GLU A 6 32.00 -21.46 1.42
C GLU A 6 30.53 -21.88 1.48
N PHE A 7 29.76 -21.58 0.44
CA PHE A 7 28.35 -21.96 0.27
C PHE A 7 28.20 -23.49 0.16
N LYS A 8 28.69 -24.21 1.17
CA LYS A 8 28.93 -25.65 1.17
C LYS A 8 28.45 -26.24 2.48
N GLY A 9 27.68 -27.31 2.38
CA GLY A 9 27.13 -28.04 3.52
C GLY A 9 25.69 -28.42 3.26
N GLU A 10 25.26 -29.54 3.84
CA GLU A 10 23.86 -29.94 3.81
C GLU A 10 23.06 -29.04 4.74
N VAL A 11 21.92 -28.55 4.24
CA VAL A 11 20.99 -27.71 4.98
C VAL A 11 19.63 -28.39 4.90
N THR A 12 18.93 -28.46 6.02
CA THR A 12 17.58 -29.07 6.09
C THR A 12 16.46 -28.02 6.03
N GLY A 13 16.80 -26.75 6.20
CA GLY A 13 15.88 -25.61 6.16
C GLY A 13 16.51 -24.30 6.60
N ILE A 14 15.72 -23.24 6.61
CA ILE A 14 16.12 -21.89 7.06
C ILE A 14 15.08 -21.33 8.03
N ARG A 15 15.51 -20.97 9.26
CA ARG A 15 14.66 -20.34 10.30
C ARG A 15 13.28 -21.01 10.47
N GLY A 16 13.28 -22.33 10.65
CA GLY A 16 12.05 -23.11 10.86
C GLY A 16 11.31 -23.51 9.58
N PHE A 17 11.71 -23.03 8.40
CA PHE A 17 11.17 -23.48 7.12
C PHE A 17 12.01 -24.64 6.57
N ALA A 18 11.50 -25.87 6.71
CA ALA A 18 12.10 -27.06 6.13
C ALA A 18 12.10 -27.00 4.59
N LEU A 19 13.11 -27.60 3.96
CA LEU A 19 13.16 -27.77 2.51
C LEU A 19 12.09 -28.77 2.03
N PRO A 20 11.55 -28.60 0.81
CA PRO A 20 10.50 -29.48 0.30
C PRO A 20 10.92 -30.94 0.06
N GLU A 21 12.20 -31.16 -0.25
CA GLU A 21 12.80 -32.50 -0.42
C GLU A 21 14.17 -32.52 0.28
N ASP A 22 14.61 -33.71 0.67
CA ASP A 22 15.96 -33.90 1.19
C ASP A 22 17.03 -33.56 0.13
N GLU A 23 18.21 -33.20 0.63
CA GLU A 23 19.40 -32.92 -0.18
C GLU A 23 19.27 -31.76 -1.18
N MET A 24 18.30 -30.86 -1.00
CA MET A 24 18.23 -29.63 -1.78
C MET A 24 19.34 -28.65 -1.38
N ILE A 25 19.67 -27.74 -2.31
CA ILE A 25 20.69 -26.71 -2.12
C ILE A 25 20.01 -25.35 -2.08
N LEU A 26 20.25 -24.54 -1.05
CA LEU A 26 19.77 -23.16 -1.01
C LEU A 26 20.36 -22.36 -2.18
N ALA A 27 19.57 -21.46 -2.77
CA ALA A 27 19.98 -20.66 -3.92
C ALA A 27 19.59 -19.20 -3.73
N GLY A 28 20.34 -18.30 -4.39
CA GLY A 28 20.06 -16.87 -4.35
C GLY A 28 19.92 -16.30 -2.94
N TYR A 29 18.81 -15.61 -2.67
CA TYR A 29 18.59 -14.94 -1.39
C TYR A 29 18.56 -15.88 -0.19
N SER A 30 17.95 -17.06 -0.30
CA SER A 30 17.89 -18.00 0.83
C SER A 30 19.30 -18.44 1.28
N ALA A 31 20.19 -18.68 0.31
CA ALA A 31 21.59 -19.00 0.57
C ALA A 31 22.35 -17.81 1.16
N LEU A 32 22.17 -16.60 0.61
CA LEU A 32 22.83 -15.40 1.13
C LEU A 32 22.41 -15.11 2.58
N ILE A 33 21.13 -15.23 2.90
CA ILE A 33 20.61 -15.05 4.26
C ILE A 33 21.23 -16.08 5.21
N TYR A 34 21.24 -17.35 4.81
CA TYR A 34 21.75 -18.43 5.64
C TYR A 34 23.27 -18.29 5.89
N TRP A 35 24.07 -18.20 4.83
CA TRP A 35 25.53 -18.27 4.94
C TRP A 35 26.16 -17.01 5.52
N TYR A 36 25.58 -15.83 5.28
CA TYR A 36 26.02 -14.58 5.91
C TYR A 36 25.28 -14.25 7.21
N ASN A 37 24.36 -15.13 7.66
CA ASN A 37 23.53 -14.91 8.85
C ASN A 37 22.84 -13.53 8.86
N LEU A 38 22.25 -13.13 7.72
CA LEU A 38 21.73 -11.76 7.55
C LEU A 38 20.48 -11.53 8.41
N ALA A 39 20.48 -10.50 9.26
CA ALA A 39 19.32 -10.08 10.05
C ALA A 39 18.26 -9.37 9.17
N VAL A 40 17.56 -10.16 8.34
CA VAL A 40 16.49 -9.71 7.44
C VAL A 40 15.28 -10.63 7.50
N PRO A 41 14.05 -10.13 7.31
CA PRO A 41 12.88 -10.98 7.11
C PRO A 41 13.09 -11.92 5.91
N LEU A 42 12.56 -13.15 6.01
CA LEU A 42 12.64 -14.07 4.89
C LEU A 42 11.80 -13.56 3.69
N PRO A 43 12.34 -13.61 2.45
CA PRO A 43 11.60 -13.23 1.24
C PRO A 43 10.30 -14.01 1.09
N GLY A 44 9.25 -13.40 0.54
CA GLY A 44 7.93 -14.02 0.37
C GLY A 44 8.00 -15.41 -0.27
N ALA A 45 8.82 -15.54 -1.32
CA ALA A 45 9.23 -16.81 -1.90
C ALA A 45 10.76 -16.98 -1.81
N MET A 46 11.20 -18.16 -1.37
CA MET A 46 12.59 -18.56 -1.21
C MET A 46 13.00 -19.51 -2.32
N ALA A 47 14.24 -19.42 -2.78
CA ALA A 47 14.76 -20.32 -3.82
C ALA A 47 15.55 -21.50 -3.24
N ALA A 48 15.36 -22.68 -3.82
CA ALA A 48 16.23 -23.84 -3.62
C ALA A 48 16.45 -24.56 -4.96
N VAL A 49 17.49 -25.35 -5.07
CA VAL A 49 17.81 -26.16 -6.26
C VAL A 49 17.66 -27.64 -5.90
N SER A 50 16.87 -28.35 -6.69
CA SER A 50 16.71 -29.80 -6.57
C SER A 50 17.87 -30.54 -7.23
N LYS A 51 18.50 -31.49 -6.51
CA LYS A 51 19.44 -32.45 -7.09
C LYS A 51 18.79 -33.37 -8.13
N LYS A 52 17.47 -33.58 -8.04
CA LYS A 52 16.67 -34.44 -8.95
C LYS A 52 16.22 -33.72 -10.23
N HIS A 53 16.75 -32.52 -10.51
CA HIS A 53 16.47 -31.76 -11.73
C HIS A 53 14.99 -31.35 -11.95
N ARG A 54 14.23 -31.16 -10.86
CA ARG A 54 12.82 -30.74 -10.92
C ARG A 54 12.66 -29.22 -10.83
N LYS A 55 11.57 -28.68 -11.39
CA LYS A 55 11.14 -27.28 -11.22
C LYS A 55 9.68 -27.24 -10.80
N TYR A 56 9.38 -26.64 -9.66
CA TYR A 56 8.04 -26.50 -9.11
C TYR A 56 8.02 -25.46 -7.98
N SER A 57 6.83 -25.13 -7.49
CA SER A 57 6.65 -24.27 -6.31
C SER A 57 5.83 -25.02 -5.27
N GLN A 58 6.22 -24.92 -4.00
CA GLN A 58 5.51 -25.55 -2.87
C GLN A 58 5.60 -24.66 -1.64
N GLY A 59 4.46 -24.17 -1.16
CA GLY A 59 4.42 -23.19 -0.07
C GLY A 59 5.22 -21.95 -0.44
N ARG A 60 6.21 -21.60 0.39
CA ARG A 60 7.13 -20.47 0.14
C ARG A 60 8.35 -20.84 -0.70
N TRP A 61 8.49 -22.07 -1.17
CA TRP A 61 9.65 -22.51 -1.93
C TRP A 61 9.40 -22.47 -3.43
N ASN A 62 10.32 -21.84 -4.15
CA ASN A 62 10.51 -21.99 -5.59
C ASN A 62 11.71 -22.91 -5.81
N VAL A 63 11.45 -24.10 -6.33
CA VAL A 63 12.46 -25.13 -6.57
C VAL A 63 12.91 -25.06 -8.03
N PHE A 64 14.22 -24.96 -8.23
CA PHE A 64 14.88 -24.85 -9.52
C PHE A 64 15.62 -26.13 -9.88
N ARG A 65 15.90 -26.30 -11.18
CA ARG A 65 16.57 -27.48 -11.71
C ARG A 65 18.06 -27.46 -11.37
N ALA A 66 18.69 -28.64 -11.27
CA ALA A 66 20.12 -28.79 -10.97
C ALA A 66 21.05 -27.98 -11.89
N ASN A 67 20.70 -27.80 -13.16
CA ASN A 67 21.49 -26.99 -14.11
C ASN A 67 21.36 -25.47 -13.90
N GLN A 68 20.46 -25.05 -13.02
CA GLN A 68 20.29 -23.66 -12.58
C GLN A 68 21.00 -23.41 -11.24
N LYS A 69 21.75 -24.39 -10.71
CA LYS A 69 22.55 -24.20 -9.49
C LYS A 69 23.52 -23.02 -9.71
N PRO A 70 23.53 -22.01 -8.82
CA PRO A 70 24.55 -20.98 -8.86
C PRO A 70 25.94 -21.55 -8.52
N ASP A 71 26.99 -20.87 -8.97
CA ASP A 71 28.33 -21.11 -8.43
C ASP A 71 28.33 -20.82 -6.92
N ASP A 72 29.09 -21.62 -6.15
CA ASP A 72 29.22 -21.52 -4.69
C ASP A 72 30.04 -20.27 -4.29
N SER A 73 29.57 -19.09 -4.67
CA SER A 73 30.21 -17.79 -4.49
C SER A 73 29.19 -16.67 -4.32
N LEU A 74 29.61 -15.57 -3.68
CA LEU A 74 28.80 -14.36 -3.53
C LEU A 74 28.23 -13.88 -4.89
N PHE A 75 29.09 -13.86 -5.92
CA PHE A 75 28.68 -13.46 -7.26
C PHE A 75 27.64 -14.41 -7.87
N GLY A 76 27.86 -15.72 -7.77
CA GLY A 76 26.94 -16.73 -8.32
C GLY A 76 25.54 -16.62 -7.72
N HIS A 77 25.44 -16.48 -6.39
CA HIS A 77 24.16 -16.32 -5.72
C HIS A 77 23.51 -14.95 -5.98
N LEU A 78 24.27 -13.86 -6.08
CA LEU A 78 23.71 -12.55 -6.47
C LEU A 78 23.20 -12.55 -7.92
N VAL A 79 23.94 -13.17 -8.85
CA VAL A 79 23.49 -13.35 -10.25
C VAL A 79 22.19 -14.14 -10.29
N PHE A 80 22.11 -15.25 -9.53
CA PHE A 80 20.91 -16.06 -9.44
C PHE A 80 19.71 -15.23 -8.94
N ALA A 81 19.88 -14.49 -7.84
CA ALA A 81 18.82 -13.66 -7.27
C ALA A 81 18.34 -12.59 -8.26
N LEU A 82 19.27 -11.86 -8.88
CA LEU A 82 18.99 -10.84 -9.89
C LEU A 82 18.32 -11.38 -11.17
N LYS A 83 18.47 -12.68 -11.45
CA LYS A 83 17.91 -13.36 -12.62
C LYS A 83 16.54 -13.97 -12.35
N TYR A 84 16.29 -14.48 -11.15
CA TYR A 84 15.12 -15.32 -10.87
C TYR A 84 14.22 -14.82 -9.72
N GLU A 85 14.73 -14.03 -8.79
CA GLU A 85 14.00 -13.62 -7.58
C GLU A 85 13.63 -12.13 -7.55
N GLY A 86 14.20 -11.35 -8.47
CA GLY A 86 14.12 -9.89 -8.49
C GLY A 86 15.06 -9.24 -7.48
N VAL A 87 15.03 -7.92 -7.37
CA VAL A 87 15.84 -7.13 -6.43
C VAL A 87 15.13 -7.02 -5.09
N ASP A 88 15.84 -7.30 -4.01
CA ASP A 88 15.45 -7.01 -2.64
C ASP A 88 16.45 -6.01 -2.04
N LEU A 89 16.04 -4.74 -1.97
CA LEU A 89 16.94 -3.65 -1.57
C LEU A 89 17.32 -3.72 -0.09
N PHE A 90 16.42 -4.18 0.78
CA PHE A 90 16.74 -4.33 2.20
C PHE A 90 17.77 -5.44 2.41
N LEU A 91 17.60 -6.57 1.72
CA LEU A 91 18.57 -7.66 1.75
C LEU A 91 19.92 -7.21 1.20
N PHE A 92 19.95 -6.53 0.06
CA PHE A 92 21.20 -5.99 -0.49
C PHE A 92 21.87 -5.01 0.47
N LYS A 93 21.10 -4.12 1.10
CA LYS A 93 21.61 -3.15 2.08
C LYS A 93 22.27 -3.86 3.27
N LYS A 94 21.62 -4.88 3.83
CA LYS A 94 22.17 -5.68 4.94
C LYS A 94 23.36 -6.55 4.50
N LEU A 95 23.30 -7.16 3.32
CA LEU A 95 24.41 -7.93 2.76
C LEU A 95 25.66 -7.06 2.58
N PHE A 96 25.53 -5.88 1.98
CA PHE A 96 26.66 -4.96 1.77
C PHE A 96 27.17 -4.30 3.05
N SER A 97 26.47 -4.45 4.18
CA SER A 97 26.97 -4.06 5.50
C SER A 97 27.92 -5.09 6.11
N VAL A 98 27.86 -6.35 5.66
CA VAL A 98 28.70 -7.45 6.18
C VAL A 98 29.72 -7.97 5.17
N VAL A 99 29.54 -7.69 3.88
CA VAL A 99 30.49 -8.04 2.82
C VAL A 99 31.60 -6.99 2.74
N ALA A 100 32.86 -7.43 2.61
CA ALA A 100 34.00 -6.55 2.42
C ALA A 100 33.91 -5.81 1.07
N ARG A 101 34.26 -4.52 1.07
CA ARG A 101 34.30 -3.68 -0.13
C ARG A 101 35.10 -4.32 -1.28
N GLN A 102 36.23 -4.93 -0.92
CA GLN A 102 37.16 -5.58 -1.85
C GLN A 102 36.55 -6.80 -2.54
N ASP A 103 35.59 -7.48 -1.91
CA ASP A 103 34.90 -8.60 -2.55
C ASP A 103 34.05 -8.10 -3.72
N VAL A 104 33.35 -6.97 -3.55
CA VAL A 104 32.56 -6.34 -4.60
C VAL A 104 33.45 -5.77 -5.71
N GLU A 105 34.54 -5.10 -5.35
CA GLU A 105 35.55 -4.64 -6.32
C GLU A 105 36.12 -5.81 -7.14
N GLY A 106 36.40 -6.93 -6.47
CA GLY A 106 36.85 -8.17 -7.10
C GLY A 106 35.83 -8.77 -8.07
N ILE A 107 34.53 -8.69 -7.75
CA ILE A 107 33.45 -9.12 -8.65
C ILE A 107 33.48 -8.30 -9.94
N VAL A 108 33.56 -6.98 -9.84
CA VAL A 108 33.53 -6.08 -11.00
C VAL A 108 34.79 -6.22 -11.84
N THR A 109 35.96 -6.26 -11.21
CA THR A 109 37.25 -6.36 -11.89
C THR A 109 37.39 -7.66 -12.66
N LYS A 110 36.89 -8.78 -12.11
CA LYS A 110 36.91 -10.08 -12.80
C LYS A 110 35.87 -10.18 -13.93
N ASN A 111 34.82 -9.35 -13.90
CA ASN A 111 33.69 -9.43 -14.82
C ASN A 111 33.32 -8.05 -15.42
N PRO A 112 34.25 -7.32 -16.06
CA PRO A 112 34.07 -5.90 -16.42
C PRO A 112 32.93 -5.66 -17.42
N THR A 113 32.64 -6.63 -18.29
CA THR A 113 31.56 -6.54 -19.28
C THR A 113 30.24 -7.17 -18.81
N SER A 114 30.20 -7.78 -17.62
CA SER A 114 29.00 -8.44 -17.09
C SER A 114 27.96 -7.42 -16.64
N SER A 115 26.73 -7.56 -17.16
CA SER A 115 25.60 -6.73 -16.73
C SER A 115 25.27 -6.92 -15.25
N TYR A 116 25.38 -8.16 -14.73
CA TYR A 116 25.15 -8.45 -13.32
C TYR A 116 26.21 -7.82 -12.42
N ALA A 117 27.49 -7.88 -12.79
CA ALA A 117 28.55 -7.23 -12.01
C ALA A 117 28.35 -5.71 -11.93
N ARG A 118 27.95 -5.07 -13.05
CA ARG A 118 27.62 -3.63 -13.07
C ARG A 118 26.39 -3.29 -12.24
N ARG A 119 25.34 -4.13 -12.24
CA ARG A 119 24.17 -3.97 -11.37
C ARG A 119 24.55 -4.09 -9.89
N ILE A 120 25.33 -5.11 -9.52
CA ILE A 120 25.81 -5.31 -8.13
C ILE A 120 26.63 -4.10 -7.68
N TRP A 121 27.53 -3.61 -8.53
CA TRP A 121 28.31 -2.40 -8.27
C TRP A 121 27.41 -1.18 -8.03
N PHE A 122 26.46 -0.94 -8.95
CA PHE A 122 25.49 0.15 -8.82
C PHE A 122 24.73 0.06 -7.49
N PHE A 123 24.18 -1.10 -7.15
CA PHE A 123 23.44 -1.27 -5.90
C PHE A 123 24.32 -1.09 -4.66
N PHE A 124 25.58 -1.54 -4.69
CA PHE A 124 26.50 -1.31 -3.59
C PHE A 124 26.69 0.19 -3.35
N GLU A 125 27.09 0.96 -4.37
CA GLU A 125 27.33 2.41 -4.20
C GLU A 125 26.03 3.16 -3.85
N TRP A 126 24.91 2.79 -4.48
CA TRP A 126 23.61 3.44 -4.27
C TRP A 126 23.02 3.21 -2.88
N LEU A 127 23.09 1.96 -2.37
CA LEU A 127 22.55 1.61 -1.05
C LEU A 127 23.49 2.01 0.08
N SER A 128 24.81 1.86 -0.09
CA SER A 128 25.76 2.15 0.98
C SER A 128 26.18 3.62 1.04
N GLY A 129 26.03 4.37 -0.06
CA GLY A 129 26.60 5.71 -0.22
C GLY A 129 28.14 5.70 -0.33
N LYS A 130 28.77 4.52 -0.36
CA LYS A 130 30.23 4.35 -0.41
C LYS A 130 30.63 4.03 -1.84
N ARG A 131 31.45 4.91 -2.44
CA ARG A 131 32.03 4.70 -3.76
C ARG A 131 33.12 3.62 -3.70
N LEU A 132 33.12 2.69 -4.65
CA LEU A 132 34.17 1.66 -4.81
C LEU A 132 35.41 2.24 -5.50
N ASP A 133 36.57 1.62 -5.26
CA ASP A 133 37.85 2.03 -5.86
C ASP A 133 38.00 1.38 -7.24
N LEU A 134 37.15 1.83 -8.15
CA LEU A 134 37.04 1.34 -9.51
C LEU A 134 36.96 2.53 -10.47
N ASP A 135 37.64 2.41 -11.61
CA ASP A 135 37.41 3.27 -12.77
C ASP A 135 35.95 3.15 -13.24
N ASP A 136 35.44 4.20 -13.88
CA ASP A 136 34.15 4.15 -14.56
C ASP A 136 34.12 3.05 -15.64
N ALA A 137 32.98 2.39 -15.81
CA ALA A 137 32.81 1.35 -16.82
C ALA A 137 33.05 1.92 -18.23
N LYS A 138 34.07 1.40 -18.91
CA LYS A 138 34.49 1.87 -20.24
C LYS A 138 33.67 1.25 -21.39
N SER A 139 33.02 0.11 -21.18
CA SER A 139 32.31 -0.65 -22.23
C SER A 139 31.06 -1.40 -21.72
N GLY A 140 30.27 -1.96 -22.65
CA GLY A 140 29.02 -2.69 -22.38
C GLY A 140 27.75 -1.84 -22.57
N ASN A 141 26.59 -2.44 -22.80
CA ASN A 141 25.35 -1.66 -22.90
C ASN A 141 24.88 -1.19 -21.53
N TYR A 142 24.09 -0.11 -21.51
CA TYR A 142 23.32 0.24 -20.32
C TYR A 142 22.37 -0.91 -20.00
N VAL A 143 22.35 -1.32 -18.74
CA VAL A 143 21.42 -2.33 -18.22
C VAL A 143 20.55 -1.71 -17.16
N ASP A 144 19.29 -2.12 -17.11
CA ASP A 144 18.36 -1.67 -16.07
C ASP A 144 18.72 -2.22 -14.70
N ALA A 145 18.56 -1.40 -13.66
CA ALA A 145 18.79 -1.81 -12.27
C ALA A 145 17.78 -2.89 -11.86
N LEU A 146 16.49 -2.64 -12.08
CA LEU A 146 15.39 -3.60 -11.96
C LEU A 146 15.16 -4.30 -13.29
N ASN A 147 14.85 -5.60 -13.24
CA ASN A 147 14.34 -6.33 -14.40
C ASN A 147 12.83 -6.04 -14.55
N PRO A 148 12.39 -5.40 -15.65
CA PRO A 148 10.97 -5.11 -15.89
C PRO A 148 10.08 -6.36 -15.99
N GLU A 149 10.63 -7.56 -16.19
CA GLU A 149 9.88 -8.82 -16.20
C GLU A 149 9.55 -9.33 -14.78
N LEU A 150 10.30 -8.89 -13.77
CA LEU A 150 10.15 -9.36 -12.38
C LEU A 150 9.55 -8.31 -11.46
N GLN A 151 9.75 -7.02 -11.77
CA GLN A 151 9.34 -5.90 -10.91
C GLN A 151 8.91 -4.71 -11.76
N TYR A 152 8.13 -3.81 -11.15
CA TYR A 152 7.66 -2.59 -11.81
C TYR A 152 8.72 -1.48 -11.72
N PRO A 153 9.31 -1.05 -12.84
CA PRO A 153 10.29 0.02 -12.84
C PRO A 153 9.63 1.40 -12.72
N GLY A 154 10.31 2.33 -12.04
CA GLY A 154 9.94 3.74 -12.03
C GLY A 154 10.62 4.55 -13.15
N PRO A 155 10.45 5.88 -13.15
CA PRO A 155 11.08 6.75 -14.13
C PRO A 155 12.62 6.68 -14.00
N GLY A 156 13.28 6.33 -15.10
CA GLY A 156 14.70 6.02 -15.14
C GLY A 156 15.62 7.24 -15.15
N SER A 157 16.79 7.11 -14.53
CA SER A 157 17.94 8.02 -14.69
C SER A 157 19.19 7.21 -15.04
N ARG A 158 20.12 7.79 -15.79
CA ARG A 158 21.37 7.08 -16.12
C ARG A 158 22.39 7.22 -15.00
N SER A 159 23.07 6.13 -14.69
CA SER A 159 24.30 6.12 -13.91
C SER A 159 25.49 5.80 -14.84
N PRO A 160 26.18 6.81 -15.40
CA PRO A 160 27.22 6.58 -16.41
C PRO A 160 28.40 5.76 -15.91
N ARG A 161 28.85 6.03 -14.68
CA ARG A 161 29.92 5.29 -13.99
C ARG A 161 29.70 3.77 -14.03
N HIS A 162 28.48 3.36 -13.77
CA HIS A 162 28.09 1.95 -13.73
C HIS A 162 27.61 1.42 -15.08
N ARG A 163 27.27 2.30 -16.03
CA ARG A 163 26.46 1.99 -17.23
C ARG A 163 25.20 1.21 -16.84
N VAL A 164 24.48 1.74 -15.85
CA VAL A 164 23.20 1.22 -15.35
C VAL A 164 22.12 2.28 -15.52
N ASN A 165 20.96 1.90 -16.04
CA ASN A 165 19.76 2.73 -15.95
C ASN A 165 19.16 2.51 -14.56
N ASN A 166 19.25 3.51 -13.70
CA ASN A 166 18.55 3.54 -12.43
C ASN A 166 17.05 3.76 -12.69
N ASN A 167 16.34 2.67 -12.92
CA ASN A 167 14.89 2.60 -13.08
C ASN A 167 14.16 2.22 -11.77
N LEU A 168 14.76 2.56 -10.62
CA LEU A 168 14.11 2.39 -9.32
C LEU A 168 12.97 3.41 -9.16
N PRO A 169 11.83 3.01 -8.55
CA PRO A 169 10.70 3.91 -8.30
C PRO A 169 10.98 4.96 -7.22
N GLY A 170 11.96 4.73 -6.35
CA GLY A 170 12.30 5.63 -5.26
C GLY A 170 13.71 6.20 -5.28
N VAL A 171 14.11 6.70 -4.11
CA VAL A 171 15.41 7.32 -3.84
C VAL A 171 16.15 6.53 -2.75
N PRO A 172 17.46 6.72 -2.52
CA PRO A 172 18.17 5.98 -1.49
C PRO A 172 17.52 6.07 -0.11
N GLY A 173 16.93 7.21 0.25
CA GLY A 173 16.28 7.38 1.56
C GLY A 173 14.90 6.72 1.69
N PHE A 174 14.27 6.28 0.60
CA PHE A 174 12.98 5.60 0.58
C PHE A 174 12.72 5.02 -0.82
N CYS A 175 12.67 3.70 -0.96
CA CYS A 175 12.45 3.02 -2.23
C CYS A 175 11.80 1.64 -2.03
N PRO A 176 10.50 1.60 -1.71
CA PRO A 176 9.74 0.35 -1.76
C PRO A 176 9.61 -0.15 -3.20
N LEU A 177 9.52 -1.47 -3.37
CA LEU A 177 9.42 -2.13 -4.67
C LEU A 177 8.15 -2.98 -4.77
N ILE A 178 7.66 -3.18 -5.99
CA ILE A 178 6.52 -4.06 -6.30
C ILE A 178 7.00 -5.12 -7.29
N ARG A 179 6.76 -6.39 -6.96
CA ARG A 179 7.01 -7.55 -7.82
C ARG A 179 5.86 -7.70 -8.81
N ARG A 180 6.18 -8.20 -10.00
CA ARG A 180 5.16 -8.65 -10.94
C ARG A 180 4.58 -9.96 -10.46
N THR A 181 3.26 -10.00 -10.36
CA THR A 181 2.48 -11.19 -10.04
C THR A 181 1.40 -11.35 -11.10
N GLU A 182 0.97 -12.59 -11.33
CA GLU A 182 -0.13 -12.86 -12.26
C GLU A 182 -1.39 -12.05 -11.89
N LYS A 183 -1.67 -11.93 -10.59
CA LYS A 183 -2.78 -11.13 -10.06
C LYS A 183 -2.67 -9.65 -10.46
N LEU A 184 -1.51 -9.02 -10.28
CA LEU A 184 -1.32 -7.63 -10.69
C LEU A 184 -1.40 -7.45 -12.22
N GLU A 185 -0.88 -8.39 -13.01
CA GLU A 185 -1.03 -8.30 -14.46
C GLU A 185 -2.50 -8.38 -14.89
N GLN A 186 -3.29 -9.29 -14.30
CA GLN A 186 -4.72 -9.40 -14.56
C GLN A 186 -5.46 -8.11 -14.19
N LEU A 187 -5.22 -7.56 -12.99
CA LEU A 187 -5.85 -6.32 -12.52
C LEU A 187 -5.50 -5.12 -13.40
N ARG A 188 -4.27 -5.05 -13.92
CA ARG A 188 -3.85 -3.99 -14.86
C ARG A 188 -4.52 -4.09 -16.22
N MET A 189 -4.75 -5.31 -16.70
CA MET A 189 -5.45 -5.53 -17.98
C MET A 189 -6.90 -5.05 -17.94
N GLU A 190 -7.51 -4.92 -16.76
CA GLU A 190 -8.87 -4.36 -16.60
C GLU A 190 -8.96 -2.87 -16.95
N GLN A 191 -7.84 -2.13 -16.98
CA GLN A 191 -7.80 -0.70 -17.34
C GLN A 191 -8.86 0.13 -16.60
N LEU A 192 -8.87 -0.02 -15.27
CA LEU A 192 -9.88 0.54 -14.37
C LEU A 192 -10.04 2.06 -14.52
N ASP A 193 -8.97 2.79 -14.81
CA ASP A 193 -8.99 4.23 -15.10
C ASP A 193 -9.88 4.57 -16.31
N LYS A 194 -9.84 3.74 -17.36
CA LYS A 194 -10.72 3.91 -18.53
C LYS A 194 -12.16 3.57 -18.21
N SER A 195 -12.39 2.46 -17.49
CA SER A 195 -13.73 2.05 -17.06
C SER A 195 -14.41 3.12 -16.19
N VAL A 196 -13.64 3.77 -15.30
CA VAL A 196 -14.09 4.94 -14.54
C VAL A 196 -14.51 6.07 -15.47
N ARG A 197 -13.65 6.49 -16.40
CA ARG A 197 -13.96 7.59 -17.33
C ARG A 197 -15.17 7.31 -18.23
N GLU A 198 -15.33 6.07 -18.69
CA GLU A 198 -16.48 5.65 -19.50
C GLU A 198 -17.78 5.65 -18.69
N THR A 199 -17.75 5.06 -17.50
CA THR A 199 -18.91 4.97 -16.60
C THR A 199 -19.39 6.35 -16.16
N ILE A 200 -18.45 7.23 -15.80
CA ILE A 200 -18.73 8.57 -15.29
C ILE A 200 -19.04 9.53 -16.43
N GLY A 201 -18.36 9.44 -17.57
CA GLY A 201 -18.55 10.35 -18.69
C GLY A 201 -19.97 10.35 -19.27
N ALA A 202 -20.75 9.29 -19.04
CA ALA A 202 -22.14 9.19 -19.46
C ALA A 202 -23.13 9.89 -18.50
N VAL A 203 -22.69 10.28 -17.31
CA VAL A 203 -23.55 10.80 -16.23
C VAL A 203 -23.58 12.33 -16.24
N HIS A 204 -24.74 12.92 -15.97
CA HIS A 204 -24.87 14.38 -15.92
C HIS A 204 -24.02 15.01 -14.79
N ALA A 205 -23.39 16.15 -15.07
CA ALA A 205 -22.40 16.76 -14.16
C ALA A 205 -22.96 17.06 -12.75
N ASP A 206 -24.21 17.52 -12.64
CA ASP A 206 -24.87 17.77 -11.35
C ASP A 206 -25.02 16.48 -10.51
N LEU A 207 -25.45 15.40 -11.17
CA LEU A 207 -25.64 14.09 -10.52
C LEU A 207 -24.30 13.53 -10.01
N LEU A 208 -23.24 13.69 -10.82
CA LEU A 208 -21.88 13.33 -10.43
C LEU A 208 -21.36 14.12 -9.24
N ALA A 209 -21.60 15.44 -9.21
CA ALA A 209 -21.20 16.28 -8.09
C ALA A 209 -21.90 15.86 -6.78
N ARG A 210 -23.19 15.51 -6.86
CA ARG A 210 -23.95 14.98 -5.71
C ARG A 210 -23.45 13.60 -5.27
N ALA A 211 -23.18 12.70 -6.21
CA ALA A 211 -22.58 11.40 -5.93
C ALA A 211 -21.22 11.55 -5.23
N ALA A 212 -20.34 12.40 -5.76
CA ALA A 212 -19.04 12.68 -5.17
C ALA A 212 -19.15 13.22 -3.73
N ALA A 213 -20.06 14.17 -3.47
CA ALA A 213 -20.30 14.71 -2.14
C ALA A 213 -20.78 13.64 -1.14
N PHE A 214 -21.68 12.75 -1.56
CA PHE A 214 -22.15 11.65 -0.72
C PHE A 214 -21.03 10.63 -0.45
N LEU A 215 -20.31 10.21 -1.49
CA LEU A 215 -19.20 9.27 -1.38
C LEU A 215 -18.09 9.81 -0.49
N LEU A 216 -17.79 11.11 -0.53
CA LEU A 216 -16.86 11.77 0.38
C LEU A 216 -17.25 11.62 1.85
N LEU A 217 -18.52 11.88 2.18
CA LEU A 217 -19.00 11.75 3.54
C LEU A 217 -19.01 10.27 3.99
N LYS A 218 -19.40 9.36 3.11
CA LYS A 218 -19.37 7.91 3.34
C LYS A 218 -17.95 7.44 3.61
N ASP A 219 -17.00 7.87 2.80
CA ASP A 219 -15.59 7.50 2.91
C ASP A 219 -14.95 8.08 4.17
N SER A 220 -15.27 9.33 4.51
CA SER A 220 -14.86 9.94 5.78
C SER A 220 -15.36 9.15 6.99
N LYS A 221 -16.66 8.82 7.03
CA LYS A 221 -17.24 8.00 8.12
C LYS A 221 -16.57 6.62 8.19
N ALA A 222 -16.35 5.98 7.05
CA ALA A 222 -15.67 4.69 6.98
C ALA A 222 -14.23 4.78 7.51
N SER A 223 -13.51 5.86 7.16
CA SER A 223 -12.17 6.13 7.66
C SER A 223 -12.12 6.22 9.19
N TYR A 224 -13.11 6.83 9.84
CA TYR A 224 -13.18 6.79 11.31
C TYR A 224 -13.56 5.42 11.86
N ALA A 225 -14.51 4.74 11.24
CA ALA A 225 -14.97 3.42 11.68
C ALA A 225 -13.85 2.36 11.62
N ILE A 226 -12.91 2.46 10.66
CA ILE A 226 -11.71 1.61 10.59
C ILE A 226 -10.85 1.74 11.85
N GLU A 227 -10.77 2.93 12.44
CA GLU A 227 -10.06 3.19 13.71
C GLU A 227 -10.91 2.84 14.95
N GLY A 228 -12.12 2.28 14.76
CA GLY A 228 -13.06 2.00 15.84
C GLY A 228 -13.77 3.24 16.39
N GLU A 229 -13.70 4.38 15.71
CA GLU A 229 -14.31 5.64 16.12
C GLU A 229 -15.68 5.86 15.45
N SER A 230 -16.60 6.50 16.18
CA SER A 230 -17.86 7.03 15.64
C SER A 230 -17.95 8.54 15.91
N PRO A 231 -17.41 9.38 15.02
CA PRO A 231 -17.28 10.81 15.27
C PRO A 231 -18.64 11.53 15.15
N PRO A 232 -18.79 12.72 15.77
CA PRO A 232 -19.89 13.63 15.45
C PRO A 232 -19.93 13.98 13.96
N HIS A 233 -21.12 14.30 13.45
CA HIS A 233 -21.34 14.59 12.02
C HIS A 233 -20.40 15.69 11.49
N SER A 234 -20.26 16.78 12.25
CA SER A 234 -19.41 17.92 11.89
C SER A 234 -17.93 17.55 11.72
N ARG A 235 -17.42 16.60 12.51
CA ARG A 235 -16.05 16.10 12.42
C ARG A 235 -15.86 15.22 11.19
N ALA A 236 -16.84 14.36 10.89
CA ALA A 236 -16.84 13.56 9.65
C ALA A 236 -16.91 14.45 8.40
N GLU A 237 -17.76 15.47 8.38
CA GLU A 237 -17.84 16.42 7.25
C GLU A 237 -16.55 17.21 7.07
N ARG A 238 -15.92 17.67 8.16
CA ARG A 238 -14.65 18.40 8.10
C ARG A 238 -13.56 17.56 7.45
N TRP A 239 -13.46 16.28 7.85
CA TRP A 239 -12.53 15.36 7.23
C TRP A 239 -12.90 15.04 5.77
N GLY A 240 -14.19 14.87 5.46
CA GLY A 240 -14.68 14.70 4.10
C GLY A 240 -14.32 15.87 3.18
N ARG A 241 -14.38 17.12 3.68
CA ARG A 241 -13.89 18.31 2.95
C ARG A 241 -12.39 18.27 2.69
N ALA A 242 -11.59 17.78 3.63
CA ALA A 242 -10.15 17.63 3.43
C ALA A 242 -9.86 16.56 2.38
N ILE A 243 -10.51 15.39 2.45
CA ILE A 243 -10.45 14.38 1.38
C ILE A 243 -10.84 15.03 0.04
N GLY A 244 -11.87 15.88 0.04
CA GLY A 244 -12.32 16.76 -1.06
C GLY A 244 -11.21 17.52 -1.80
N GLN A 245 -10.11 17.83 -1.11
CA GLN A 245 -8.98 18.61 -1.60
C GLN A 245 -7.82 17.74 -2.10
N ALA A 246 -7.97 16.41 -2.06
CA ALA A 246 -6.97 15.47 -2.56
C ALA A 246 -6.58 15.78 -4.01
N GLY A 247 -5.27 15.80 -4.30
CA GLY A 247 -4.73 16.13 -5.61
C GLY A 247 -4.74 17.61 -6.00
N GLN A 248 -5.34 18.51 -5.19
CA GLN A 248 -5.38 19.95 -5.53
C GLN A 248 -4.10 20.71 -5.17
N ASN A 249 -3.37 20.26 -4.16
CA ASN A 249 -2.11 20.86 -3.70
C ASN A 249 -1.01 19.81 -3.74
N LYS A 250 0.24 20.22 -3.99
CA LYS A 250 1.39 19.30 -3.87
C LYS A 250 1.48 18.73 -2.45
N LEU A 251 1.75 17.44 -2.34
CA LEU A 251 2.05 16.82 -1.05
C LEU A 251 3.38 17.34 -0.48
N THR A 252 3.33 17.97 0.70
CA THR A 252 4.49 18.55 1.38
C THR A 252 4.46 18.22 2.87
N ASN A 253 5.56 18.45 3.59
CA ASN A 253 5.57 18.32 5.06
C ASN A 253 4.50 19.22 5.70
N SER A 254 4.38 20.48 5.26
CA SER A 254 3.34 21.40 5.74
C SER A 254 1.94 20.90 5.45
N GLU A 255 1.72 20.24 4.31
CA GLU A 255 0.42 19.68 3.96
C GLU A 255 0.07 18.48 4.87
N LEU A 256 1.03 17.60 5.16
CA LEU A 256 0.83 16.49 6.10
C LEU A 256 0.51 16.99 7.52
N LEU A 257 1.18 18.05 7.96
CA LEU A 257 0.89 18.70 9.25
C LEU A 257 -0.51 19.34 9.26
N ARG A 258 -0.89 20.04 8.19
CA ARG A 258 -2.24 20.60 8.02
C ARG A 258 -3.31 19.51 8.07
N LEU A 259 -3.09 18.38 7.41
CA LEU A 259 -4.01 17.25 7.42
C LEU A 259 -4.16 16.67 8.84
N GLN A 260 -3.06 16.54 9.58
CA GLN A 260 -3.10 16.12 10.99
C GLN A 260 -3.95 17.08 11.84
N GLU A 261 -3.77 18.39 11.66
CA GLU A 261 -4.56 19.41 12.34
C GLU A 261 -6.07 19.35 12.04
N ILE A 262 -6.44 18.89 10.85
CA ILE A 262 -7.86 18.71 10.48
C ILE A 262 -8.44 17.45 11.11
N VAL A 263 -7.66 16.36 11.16
CA VAL A 263 -8.07 15.08 11.75
C VAL A 263 -8.23 15.18 13.27
N ILE A 264 -7.31 15.89 13.93
CA ILE A 264 -7.23 16.01 15.39
C ILE A 264 -7.83 17.35 15.83
N GLU A 265 -9.08 17.31 16.27
CA GLU A 265 -9.81 18.50 16.71
C GLU A 265 -9.39 18.93 18.13
N ASP A 266 -9.36 18.00 19.08
CA ASP A 266 -8.97 18.29 20.47
C ASP A 266 -7.48 18.03 20.68
N ARG A 267 -6.70 19.11 20.70
CA ARG A 267 -5.23 19.07 20.80
C ARG A 267 -4.72 18.94 22.24
N ARG A 268 -5.58 18.94 23.25
CA ARG A 268 -5.17 18.92 24.67
C ARG A 268 -4.41 17.66 25.06
N PHE A 269 -4.66 16.55 24.35
CA PHE A 269 -4.14 15.23 24.68
C PHE A 269 -3.24 14.65 23.58
N VAL A 270 -3.03 15.39 22.49
CA VAL A 270 -2.24 14.94 21.34
C VAL A 270 -1.19 15.98 21.03
N ARG A 271 0.07 15.57 21.08
CA ARG A 271 1.16 16.41 20.56
C ARG A 271 1.09 16.44 19.05
N MET A 272 0.85 17.64 18.51
CA MET A 272 0.80 17.88 17.08
C MET A 272 2.19 17.91 16.46
N GLY A 273 2.25 17.62 15.17
CA GLY A 273 3.46 17.50 14.39
C GLY A 273 4.14 16.15 14.51
N TRP A 274 5.33 16.04 13.92
CA TRP A 274 6.15 14.83 14.00
C TRP A 274 6.36 14.45 15.46
N ARG A 275 6.15 13.17 15.79
CA ARG A 275 6.39 12.71 17.15
C ARG A 275 7.88 12.80 17.47
N THR A 276 8.20 13.11 18.72
CA THR A 276 9.58 13.10 19.23
C THR A 276 9.85 11.93 20.16
N GLU A 277 8.87 11.06 20.33
CA GLU A 277 8.93 9.86 21.16
C GLU A 277 8.78 8.65 20.26
N GLU A 278 9.33 7.52 20.70
CA GLU A 278 9.09 6.23 20.06
C GLU A 278 7.59 5.92 20.01
N GLY A 279 7.20 4.97 19.16
CA GLY A 279 5.79 4.63 19.02
C GLY A 279 5.59 3.22 18.55
N PHE A 280 4.45 2.65 18.88
CA PHE A 280 4.04 1.33 18.42
C PHE A 280 2.54 1.32 18.14
N VAL A 281 2.12 0.41 17.27
CA VAL A 281 0.72 0.03 17.08
C VAL A 281 0.55 -1.36 17.69
N GLY A 282 -0.46 -1.52 18.52
CA GLY A 282 -0.72 -2.75 19.25
C GLY A 282 -1.61 -2.49 20.44
N VAL A 283 -1.50 -3.34 21.45
CA VAL A 283 -2.26 -3.23 22.70
C VAL A 283 -1.32 -3.21 23.89
N HIS A 284 -1.84 -2.90 25.07
CA HIS A 284 -1.14 -3.11 26.32
C HIS A 284 -1.64 -4.39 26.99
N ASP A 285 -0.74 -5.13 27.62
CA ASP A 285 -1.09 -6.23 28.49
C ASP A 285 -1.98 -5.72 29.63
N ARG A 286 -3.10 -6.41 29.87
CA ARG A 286 -4.13 -5.92 30.80
C ARG A 286 -3.64 -5.81 32.25
N ILE A 287 -2.66 -6.61 32.63
CA ILE A 287 -2.18 -6.71 34.02
C ILE A 287 -0.91 -5.88 34.19
N SER A 288 0.11 -6.16 33.37
CA SER A 288 1.42 -5.52 33.49
C SER A 288 1.50 -4.14 32.84
N GLN A 289 0.50 -3.76 32.04
CA GLN A 289 0.49 -2.53 31.23
C GLN A 289 1.70 -2.43 30.29
N LYS A 290 2.39 -3.55 30.02
CA LYS A 290 3.50 -3.59 29.07
C LYS A 290 2.96 -3.57 27.64
N PRO A 291 3.63 -2.87 26.71
CA PRO A 291 3.25 -2.88 25.30
C PRO A 291 3.34 -4.30 24.72
N ILE A 292 2.37 -4.63 23.87
CA ILE A 292 2.33 -5.80 22.99
C ILE A 292 2.23 -5.26 21.55
N PRO A 293 3.36 -5.00 20.90
CA PRO A 293 3.37 -4.42 19.56
C PRO A 293 2.96 -5.41 18.48
N ASP A 294 2.05 -4.99 17.60
CA ASP A 294 1.84 -5.59 16.27
C ASP A 294 2.74 -4.91 15.21
N HIS A 295 3.18 -3.68 15.49
CA HIS A 295 4.10 -2.87 14.70
C HIS A 295 4.86 -1.90 15.61
N ILE A 296 6.16 -1.74 15.40
CA ILE A 296 6.94 -0.66 16.02
C ILE A 296 7.22 0.38 14.94
N SER A 297 6.91 1.64 15.26
CA SER A 297 7.05 2.78 14.34
C SER A 297 8.53 3.14 14.13
N ALA A 298 8.83 3.91 13.09
CA ALA A 298 10.21 4.37 12.85
C ALA A 298 10.78 5.17 14.04
N LYS A 299 12.09 5.33 14.17
CA LYS A 299 12.61 6.17 15.27
C LYS A 299 12.29 7.65 15.01
N PRO A 300 12.04 8.47 16.05
CA PRO A 300 11.80 9.91 15.91
C PRO A 300 12.89 10.63 15.09
N ASP A 301 14.15 10.26 15.34
CA ASP A 301 15.32 10.88 14.69
C ASP A 301 15.37 10.60 13.18
N ASP A 302 14.72 9.53 12.72
CA ASP A 302 14.67 9.15 11.30
C ASP A 302 13.49 9.78 10.54
N LEU A 303 12.51 10.36 11.24
CA LEU A 303 11.24 10.78 10.65
C LEU A 303 11.42 11.83 9.56
N ILE A 304 12.21 12.87 9.81
CA ILE A 304 12.42 13.94 8.83
C ILE A 304 13.01 13.36 7.53
N GLN A 305 14.04 12.53 7.65
CA GLN A 305 14.68 11.92 6.49
C GLN A 305 13.75 10.99 5.72
N LEU A 306 13.00 10.13 6.42
CA LEU A 306 12.06 9.19 5.82
C LEU A 306 10.92 9.93 5.12
N MET A 307 10.34 10.94 5.77
CA MET A 307 9.24 11.72 5.21
C MET A 307 9.67 12.55 4.02
N ASP A 308 10.81 13.24 4.09
CA ASP A 308 11.36 13.98 2.93
C ASP A 308 11.62 13.04 1.75
N SER A 309 12.10 11.82 2.01
CA SER A 309 12.37 10.84 0.96
C SER A 309 11.08 10.28 0.37
N LEU A 310 10.07 10.00 1.20
CA LEU A 310 8.74 9.57 0.75
C LEU A 310 8.09 10.64 -0.14
N LEU A 311 8.17 11.91 0.23
CA LEU A 311 7.64 13.03 -0.57
C LEU A 311 8.37 13.16 -1.93
N LYS A 312 9.70 12.98 -1.95
CA LYS A 312 10.47 12.92 -3.21
C LYS A 312 10.05 11.76 -4.09
N VAL A 313 9.71 10.61 -3.50
CA VAL A 313 9.16 9.47 -4.26
C VAL A 313 7.77 9.82 -4.79
N ASN A 314 6.91 10.47 -4.02
CA ASN A 314 5.61 10.93 -4.51
C ASN A 314 5.76 11.83 -5.73
N GLU A 315 6.56 12.91 -5.63
CA GLU A 315 6.80 13.82 -6.76
C GLU A 315 7.35 13.09 -7.99
N LYS A 316 8.36 12.23 -7.79
CA LYS A 316 8.96 11.43 -8.85
C LYS A 316 7.93 10.53 -9.57
N LEU A 317 7.01 9.91 -8.84
CA LEU A 317 6.01 8.99 -9.41
C LEU A 317 4.83 9.73 -10.03
N SER A 318 4.37 10.83 -9.42
CA SER A 318 3.27 11.65 -9.91
C SER A 318 3.59 12.25 -11.28
N GLU A 319 4.83 12.66 -11.53
CA GLU A 319 5.30 13.25 -12.80
C GLU A 319 5.65 12.20 -13.90
N SER A 320 5.27 10.94 -13.72
CA SER A 320 5.65 9.83 -14.62
C SER A 320 4.48 8.94 -15.02
N ASP A 321 4.68 8.12 -16.05
CA ASP A 321 3.71 7.10 -16.49
C ASP A 321 3.68 5.85 -15.58
N PHE A 322 4.23 5.92 -14.36
CA PHE A 322 4.09 4.85 -13.38
C PHE A 322 2.61 4.65 -13.04
N ASP A 323 2.21 3.41 -12.76
CA ASP A 323 0.83 3.07 -12.48
C ASP A 323 0.28 3.82 -11.25
N ALA A 324 -0.93 4.37 -11.36
CA ALA A 324 -1.52 5.22 -10.33
C ALA A 324 -1.83 4.48 -9.02
N VAL A 325 -2.38 3.26 -9.12
CA VAL A 325 -2.73 2.45 -7.96
C VAL A 325 -1.46 1.96 -7.27
N MET A 326 -0.45 1.58 -8.05
CA MET A 326 0.85 1.19 -7.50
C MET A 326 1.56 2.37 -6.81
N ALA A 327 1.57 3.56 -7.42
CA ALA A 327 2.13 4.76 -6.78
C ALA A 327 1.43 5.05 -5.45
N ALA A 328 0.09 4.99 -5.45
CA ALA A 328 -0.71 5.19 -4.24
C ALA A 328 -0.35 4.15 -3.17
N ALA A 329 -0.15 2.89 -3.54
CA ALA A 329 0.27 1.85 -2.61
C ALA A 329 1.66 2.13 -2.00
N LEU A 330 2.65 2.51 -2.82
CA LEU A 330 4.01 2.82 -2.35
C LEU A 330 4.03 3.97 -1.34
N VAL A 331 3.32 5.07 -1.65
CA VAL A 331 3.31 6.29 -0.84
C VAL A 331 2.46 6.12 0.42
N SER A 332 1.22 5.66 0.27
CA SER A 332 0.28 5.56 1.40
C SER A 332 0.71 4.51 2.42
N PHE A 333 1.08 3.29 2.00
CA PHE A 333 1.53 2.26 2.94
C PHE A 333 2.91 2.59 3.50
N GLY A 334 3.79 3.24 2.71
CA GLY A 334 5.02 3.82 3.22
C GLY A 334 4.80 4.73 4.43
N PHE A 335 3.86 5.67 4.29
CA PHE A 335 3.49 6.60 5.35
C PHE A 335 2.97 5.87 6.61
N VAL A 336 2.03 4.92 6.44
CA VAL A 336 1.44 4.22 7.60
C VAL A 336 2.44 3.32 8.32
N PHE A 337 3.41 2.75 7.59
CA PHE A 337 4.49 1.95 8.17
C PHE A 337 5.53 2.79 8.90
N ILE A 338 5.89 3.97 8.38
CA ILE A 338 6.75 4.94 9.09
C ILE A 338 6.06 5.39 10.38
N HIS A 339 4.74 5.65 10.31
CA HIS A 339 3.88 6.07 11.41
C HIS A 339 4.45 7.32 12.14
N PRO A 340 4.50 8.47 11.44
CA PRO A 340 5.26 9.64 11.87
C PRO A 340 4.57 10.54 12.91
N PHE A 341 3.27 10.38 13.12
CA PHE A 341 2.49 11.19 14.07
C PHE A 341 2.13 10.41 15.33
N VAL A 342 1.81 11.13 16.42
CA VAL A 342 1.25 10.51 17.64
C VAL A 342 -0.13 9.91 17.36
N ASP A 343 -0.97 10.64 16.62
CA ASP A 343 -2.29 10.19 16.15
C ASP A 343 -2.58 10.80 14.77
N GLY A 344 -3.49 10.18 14.03
CA GLY A 344 -3.96 10.58 12.71
C GLY A 344 -3.39 9.75 11.56
N ASN A 345 -2.43 8.86 11.83
CA ASN A 345 -1.69 8.14 10.79
C ASN A 345 -2.59 7.30 9.86
N GLY A 346 -3.50 6.50 10.40
CA GLY A 346 -4.39 5.67 9.58
C GLY A 346 -5.32 6.49 8.68
N ARG A 347 -5.83 7.61 9.19
CA ARG A 347 -6.70 8.53 8.44
C ARG A 347 -5.92 9.23 7.32
N ILE A 348 -4.73 9.74 7.62
CA ILE A 348 -3.86 10.38 6.62
C ILE A 348 -3.38 9.37 5.58
N HIS A 349 -3.08 8.14 5.97
CA HIS A 349 -2.78 7.04 5.03
C HIS A 349 -3.89 6.88 3.97
N ARG A 350 -5.15 6.84 4.40
CA ARG A 350 -6.29 6.73 3.47
C ARG A 350 -6.45 7.99 2.62
N TYR A 351 -6.24 9.18 3.19
CA TYR A 351 -6.16 10.42 2.41
C TYR A 351 -5.11 10.34 1.29
N LEU A 352 -3.91 9.82 1.59
CA LEU A 352 -2.82 9.69 0.62
C LEU A 352 -3.18 8.78 -0.55
N VAL A 353 -4.01 7.74 -0.33
CA VAL A 353 -4.55 6.93 -1.43
C VAL A 353 -5.31 7.81 -2.41
N HIS A 354 -6.27 8.60 -1.93
CA HIS A 354 -7.05 9.51 -2.79
C HIS A 354 -6.17 10.55 -3.46
N HIS A 355 -5.22 11.11 -2.71
CA HIS A 355 -4.32 12.15 -3.17
C HIS A 355 -3.50 11.69 -4.37
N VAL A 356 -2.84 10.53 -4.27
CA VAL A 356 -1.98 10.03 -5.34
C VAL A 356 -2.80 9.58 -6.56
N LEU A 357 -3.97 8.97 -6.34
CA LEU A 357 -4.88 8.63 -7.46
C LEU A 357 -5.35 9.89 -8.20
N ALA A 358 -5.67 10.96 -7.48
CA ALA A 358 -6.09 12.24 -8.05
C ALA A 358 -4.95 12.95 -8.78
N GLU A 359 -3.76 13.07 -8.18
CA GLU A 359 -2.57 13.66 -8.82
C GLU A 359 -2.22 12.97 -10.14
N LYS A 360 -2.46 11.66 -10.23
CA LYS A 360 -2.18 10.86 -11.43
C LYS A 360 -3.37 10.77 -12.40
N GLY A 361 -4.44 11.53 -12.17
CA GLY A 361 -5.60 11.61 -13.06
C GLY A 361 -6.36 10.30 -13.22
N PHE A 362 -6.38 9.44 -12.20
CA PHE A 362 -7.06 8.15 -12.23
C PHE A 362 -8.59 8.31 -12.38
N ALA A 363 -9.15 9.32 -11.71
CA ALA A 363 -10.55 9.71 -11.83
C ALA A 363 -10.69 11.14 -12.40
N PRO A 364 -11.85 11.51 -12.96
CA PRO A 364 -12.12 12.88 -13.40
C PRO A 364 -11.90 13.90 -12.28
N GLU A 365 -11.50 15.11 -12.64
CA GLU A 365 -11.27 16.20 -11.69
C GLU A 365 -12.53 16.47 -10.85
N GLY A 366 -12.34 16.69 -9.54
CA GLY A 366 -13.43 16.88 -8.59
C GLY A 366 -14.14 15.59 -8.15
N MET A 367 -13.86 14.45 -8.78
CA MET A 367 -14.30 13.16 -8.27
C MET A 367 -13.24 12.53 -7.38
N ILE A 368 -13.66 12.14 -6.18
CA ILE A 368 -12.83 11.33 -5.30
C ILE A 368 -13.28 9.89 -5.35
N PHE A 369 -12.28 9.03 -5.36
CA PHE A 369 -12.45 7.61 -5.50
C PHE A 369 -12.51 6.95 -4.11
N PRO A 370 -13.69 6.56 -3.58
CA PRO A 370 -13.87 6.22 -2.17
C PRO A 370 -13.39 4.80 -1.83
N VAL A 371 -12.13 4.67 -1.42
CA VAL A 371 -11.51 3.38 -1.08
C VAL A 371 -11.74 2.99 0.39
N SER A 372 -11.92 3.93 1.31
CA SER A 372 -12.09 3.63 2.75
C SER A 372 -13.36 2.83 3.03
N ALA A 373 -14.45 3.09 2.31
CA ALA A 373 -15.69 2.31 2.45
C ALA A 373 -15.49 0.83 2.08
N VAL A 374 -14.72 0.55 1.02
CA VAL A 374 -14.38 -0.81 0.62
C VAL A 374 -13.39 -1.46 1.59
N ILE A 375 -12.37 -0.70 2.03
CA ILE A 375 -11.42 -1.17 3.05
C ILE A 375 -12.16 -1.61 4.32
N LEU A 376 -13.16 -0.84 4.77
CA LEU A 376 -13.97 -1.19 5.94
C LEU A 376 -14.73 -2.51 5.73
N GLY A 377 -15.30 -2.73 4.54
CA GLY A 377 -15.94 -4.00 4.18
C GLY A 377 -14.97 -5.18 4.12
N LYS A 378 -13.67 -4.92 3.89
CA LYS A 378 -12.59 -5.90 3.80
C LYS A 378 -11.59 -5.79 4.96
N ILE A 379 -12.05 -5.38 6.14
CA ILE A 379 -11.17 -5.02 7.28
C ILE A 379 -10.22 -6.16 7.69
N ALA A 380 -10.68 -7.42 7.60
CA ALA A 380 -9.85 -8.58 7.92
C ALA A 380 -8.68 -8.74 6.95
N ASP A 381 -8.90 -8.52 5.65
CA ASP A 381 -7.85 -8.61 4.64
C ASP A 381 -6.92 -7.39 4.68
N TYR A 382 -7.47 -6.21 4.97
CA TYR A 382 -6.66 -5.02 5.23
C TYR A 382 -5.66 -5.23 6.38
N LYS A 383 -6.13 -5.79 7.50
CA LYS A 383 -5.26 -6.15 8.64
C LYS A 383 -4.18 -7.16 8.24
N LYS A 384 -4.53 -8.23 7.52
CA LYS A 384 -3.54 -9.21 7.03
C LYS A 384 -2.47 -8.56 6.16
N VAL A 385 -2.86 -7.60 5.31
CA VAL A 385 -1.93 -6.86 4.43
C VAL A 385 -1.00 -5.94 5.21
N LEU A 386 -1.48 -5.29 6.28
CA LEU A 386 -0.60 -4.52 7.18
C LEU A 386 0.35 -5.45 7.94
N GLU A 387 -0.17 -6.56 8.48
CA GLU A 387 0.58 -7.53 9.27
C GLU A 387 1.62 -8.32 8.44
N SER A 388 1.40 -8.50 7.14
CA SER A 388 2.38 -9.14 6.25
C SER A 388 3.66 -8.32 6.11
N TYR A 389 3.58 -7.01 6.33
CA TYR A 389 4.73 -6.14 6.52
C TYR A 389 5.18 -6.09 7.99
N SER A 390 4.30 -5.79 8.95
CA SER A 390 4.76 -5.42 10.30
C SER A 390 5.31 -6.59 11.12
N ARG A 391 4.61 -7.74 11.14
CA ARG A 391 4.96 -8.86 12.04
C ARG A 391 6.36 -9.42 11.78
N PRO A 392 6.78 -9.72 10.53
CA PRO A 392 8.12 -10.26 10.30
C PRO A 392 9.24 -9.27 10.61
N ARG A 393 8.94 -7.97 10.78
CA ARG A 393 9.95 -6.92 11.04
C ARG A 393 10.24 -6.79 12.53
N LEU A 394 9.27 -7.13 13.39
CA LEU A 394 9.41 -7.05 14.86
C LEU A 394 10.61 -7.85 15.37
N GLU A 395 10.91 -9.01 14.76
CA GLU A 395 12.08 -9.84 15.12
C GLU A 395 13.44 -9.14 14.91
N PHE A 396 13.46 -8.05 14.13
CA PHE A 396 14.68 -7.30 13.80
C PHE A 396 14.75 -5.92 14.47
N ILE A 397 13.79 -5.63 15.34
CA ILE A 397 13.75 -4.42 16.16
C ILE A 397 14.11 -4.87 17.58
N ASP A 398 15.27 -4.44 18.07
CA ASP A 398 15.64 -4.66 19.47
C ASP A 398 14.98 -3.55 20.28
N TRP A 399 14.11 -3.92 21.22
CA TRP A 399 13.34 -2.96 22.00
C TRP A 399 13.03 -3.46 23.41
N GLU A 400 12.77 -2.50 24.29
CA GLU A 400 12.32 -2.74 25.65
C GLU A 400 11.14 -1.84 26.03
N PRO A 401 10.25 -2.28 26.94
CA PRO A 401 9.14 -1.45 27.41
C PRO A 401 9.65 -0.31 28.30
N THR A 402 9.06 0.88 28.18
CA THR A 402 9.38 2.04 29.01
C THR A 402 8.40 2.18 30.19
N PRO A 403 8.75 2.94 31.26
CA PRO A 403 7.88 3.11 32.44
C PRO A 403 6.53 3.76 32.16
N ASP A 404 6.44 4.59 31.11
CA ASP A 404 5.22 5.24 30.60
C ASP A 404 4.39 4.33 29.68
N GLY A 405 4.76 3.05 29.54
CA GLY A 405 4.02 2.06 28.76
C GLY A 405 4.29 2.13 27.26
N ASN A 406 5.34 2.84 26.83
CA ASN A 406 5.77 2.91 25.43
C ASN A 406 6.92 1.90 25.17
N VAL A 407 7.56 1.99 24.00
CA VAL A 407 8.72 1.18 23.61
C VAL A 407 9.97 2.05 23.53
N ARG A 408 11.16 1.47 23.76
CA ARG A 408 12.46 2.07 23.48
C ARG A 408 13.19 1.20 22.49
N VAL A 409 13.60 1.76 21.35
CA VAL A 409 14.30 1.04 20.27
C VAL A 409 15.81 1.18 20.42
N ASN A 410 16.51 0.05 20.59
CA ASN A 410 17.92 -0.04 20.96
C ASN A 410 18.88 -0.18 19.77
N ASN A 411 18.36 -0.50 18.58
CA ASN A 411 19.16 -0.66 17.36
C ASN A 411 18.76 0.33 16.25
N ASP A 412 19.53 0.33 15.16
CA ASP A 412 19.21 1.08 13.93
C ASP A 412 18.21 0.30 13.08
N THR A 413 17.03 0.90 12.87
CA THR A 413 15.87 0.29 12.21
C THR A 413 15.45 1.00 10.94
N VAL A 414 16.09 2.12 10.56
CA VAL A 414 15.61 3.00 9.47
C VAL A 414 15.38 2.25 8.15
N ASP A 415 16.28 1.31 7.82
CA ASP A 415 16.23 0.57 6.57
C ASP A 415 15.04 -0.42 6.49
N LEU A 416 14.43 -0.80 7.62
CA LEU A 416 13.19 -1.60 7.65
C LEU A 416 12.01 -0.84 7.04
N TYR A 417 12.05 0.49 7.08
CA TYR A 417 11.03 1.38 6.54
C TYR A 417 11.39 1.88 5.13
N ARG A 418 12.68 1.96 4.78
CA ARG A 418 13.12 2.45 3.45
C ARG A 418 12.82 1.49 2.31
N TYR A 419 12.98 0.18 2.52
CA TYR A 419 13.19 -0.78 1.43
C TYR A 419 12.28 -2.00 1.53
N PHE A 420 10.98 -1.79 1.58
CA PHE A 420 10.02 -2.89 1.70
C PHE A 420 9.44 -3.35 0.36
N ASP A 421 8.96 -4.60 0.35
CA ASP A 421 8.15 -5.14 -0.74
C ASP A 421 6.69 -4.75 -0.51
N ALA A 422 6.13 -3.97 -1.44
CA ALA A 422 4.77 -3.45 -1.40
C ALA A 422 3.78 -4.27 -2.26
N THR A 423 4.16 -5.47 -2.72
CA THR A 423 3.36 -6.24 -3.67
C THR A 423 1.96 -6.58 -3.16
N GLN A 424 1.85 -7.06 -1.91
CA GLN A 424 0.55 -7.39 -1.32
C GLN A 424 -0.31 -6.14 -1.09
N GLN A 425 0.33 -5.03 -0.72
CA GLN A 425 -0.32 -3.74 -0.51
C GLN A 425 -0.89 -3.21 -1.85
N ALA A 426 -0.13 -3.33 -2.94
CA ALA A 426 -0.57 -2.97 -4.27
C ALA A 426 -1.74 -3.86 -4.73
N GLU A 427 -1.64 -5.18 -4.58
CA GLU A 427 -2.72 -6.12 -4.94
C GLU A 427 -4.02 -5.82 -4.20
N PHE A 428 -3.93 -5.62 -2.89
CA PHE A 428 -5.09 -5.28 -2.06
C PHE A 428 -5.72 -3.95 -2.46
N LEU A 429 -4.89 -2.92 -2.70
CA LEU A 429 -5.40 -1.61 -3.10
C LEU A 429 -6.08 -1.68 -4.46
N TYR A 430 -5.54 -2.42 -5.43
CA TYR A 430 -6.22 -2.66 -6.70
C TYR A 430 -7.56 -3.35 -6.54
N GLU A 431 -7.67 -4.36 -5.67
CA GLU A 431 -8.95 -5.02 -5.43
C GLU A 431 -9.98 -4.06 -4.82
N CYS A 432 -9.53 -3.18 -3.92
CA CYS A 432 -10.40 -2.14 -3.39
C CYS A 432 -10.81 -1.14 -4.48
N VAL A 433 -9.88 -0.79 -5.36
CA VAL A 433 -10.14 0.11 -6.46
C VAL A 433 -11.14 -0.51 -7.43
N ARG A 434 -10.92 -1.75 -7.84
CA ARG A 434 -11.80 -2.53 -8.71
C ARG A 434 -13.22 -2.64 -8.15
N GLU A 435 -13.37 -2.98 -6.87
CA GLU A 435 -14.67 -3.03 -6.20
C GLU A 435 -15.39 -1.68 -6.25
N THR A 436 -14.63 -0.60 -6.10
CA THR A 436 -15.19 0.75 -6.14
C THR A 436 -15.65 1.11 -7.56
N VAL A 437 -14.87 0.76 -8.59
CA VAL A 437 -15.20 1.01 -10.01
C VAL A 437 -16.44 0.22 -10.42
N HIS A 438 -16.46 -1.08 -10.15
CA HIS A 438 -17.48 -1.98 -10.70
C HIS A 438 -18.77 -2.04 -9.88
N HIS A 439 -18.71 -1.68 -8.58
CA HIS A 439 -19.86 -1.79 -7.68
C HIS A 439 -20.18 -0.46 -6.99
N THR A 440 -19.29 0.05 -6.15
CA THR A 440 -19.64 1.14 -5.22
C THR A 440 -20.09 2.42 -5.94
N LEU A 441 -19.36 2.84 -6.97
CA LEU A 441 -19.66 4.06 -7.70
C LEU A 441 -20.92 3.91 -8.59
N PRO A 442 -21.04 2.86 -9.45
CA PRO A 442 -22.25 2.64 -10.25
C PRO A 442 -23.52 2.52 -9.42
N GLU A 443 -23.45 1.85 -8.25
CA GLU A 443 -24.58 1.71 -7.35
C GLU A 443 -25.05 3.05 -6.78
N GLU A 444 -24.11 3.94 -6.43
CA GLU A 444 -24.43 5.27 -5.92
C GLU A 444 -25.06 6.16 -6.99
N VAL A 445 -24.51 6.15 -8.20
CA VAL A 445 -25.08 6.89 -9.34
C VAL A 445 -26.50 6.42 -9.61
N ARG A 446 -26.70 5.10 -9.74
CA ARG A 446 -28.02 4.50 -9.97
C ARG A 446 -29.01 4.86 -8.86
N TYR A 447 -28.57 4.84 -7.60
CA TYR A 447 -29.41 5.21 -6.47
C TYR A 447 -29.90 6.66 -6.60
N LEU A 448 -29.00 7.59 -6.94
CA LEU A 448 -29.37 9.00 -7.09
C LEU A 448 -30.31 9.23 -8.28
N GLU A 449 -30.13 8.53 -9.41
CA GLU A 449 -31.08 8.59 -10.53
C GLU A 449 -32.48 8.10 -10.14
N GLN A 450 -32.56 7.00 -9.38
CA GLN A 450 -33.82 6.46 -8.90
C GLN A 450 -34.46 7.38 -7.86
N HIS A 451 -33.65 7.98 -6.98
CA HIS A 451 -34.10 8.96 -6.01
C HIS A 451 -34.69 10.20 -6.68
N ASP A 452 -34.03 10.76 -7.69
CA ASP A 452 -34.52 11.93 -8.42
C ASP A 452 -35.81 11.62 -9.19
N LYS A 453 -35.92 10.43 -9.80
CA LYS A 453 -37.19 9.98 -10.42
C LYS A 453 -38.33 9.88 -9.41
N MET A 454 -38.04 9.37 -8.20
CA MET A 454 -39.05 9.27 -7.15
C MET A 454 -39.45 10.65 -6.63
N ARG A 455 -38.49 11.57 -6.45
CA ARG A 455 -38.78 12.97 -6.10
C ARG A 455 -39.65 13.66 -7.13
N GLN A 456 -39.34 13.47 -8.42
CA GLN A 456 -40.13 14.04 -9.51
C GLN A 456 -41.55 13.50 -9.48
N PHE A 457 -41.71 12.17 -9.39
CA PHE A 457 -43.02 11.54 -9.28
C PHE A 457 -43.84 12.11 -8.11
N ILE A 458 -43.23 12.19 -6.93
CA ILE A 458 -43.90 12.71 -5.74
C ILE A 458 -44.32 14.17 -5.96
N SER A 459 -43.41 15.02 -6.46
CA SER A 459 -43.68 16.44 -6.69
C SER A 459 -44.80 16.68 -7.71
N ASP A 460 -44.92 15.80 -8.70
CA ASP A 460 -45.95 15.90 -9.74
C ASP A 460 -47.35 15.48 -9.24
N HIS A 461 -47.43 14.66 -8.18
CA HIS A 461 -48.69 14.09 -7.70
C HIS A 461 -49.12 14.61 -6.32
N PHE A 462 -48.17 15.10 -5.51
CA PHE A 462 -48.38 15.48 -4.13
C PHE A 462 -47.69 16.81 -3.84
N ASP A 463 -48.44 17.78 -3.33
CA ASP A 463 -47.85 19.00 -2.77
C ASP A 463 -47.35 18.69 -1.35
N MET A 464 -46.07 18.38 -1.23
CA MET A 464 -45.46 18.05 0.06
C MET A 464 -44.12 18.77 0.26
N PRO A 465 -43.82 19.21 1.49
CA PRO A 465 -42.52 19.82 1.77
C PRO A 465 -41.37 18.84 1.55
N ASP A 466 -40.23 19.31 1.05
CA ASP A 466 -39.04 18.51 0.75
C ASP A 466 -38.63 17.56 1.88
N LYS A 467 -38.65 18.04 3.12
CA LYS A 467 -38.31 17.23 4.29
C LYS A 467 -39.23 16.01 4.46
N VAL A 468 -40.52 16.17 4.17
CA VAL A 468 -41.51 15.08 4.26
C VAL A 468 -41.31 14.10 3.12
N MET A 469 -41.01 14.59 1.91
CA MET A 469 -40.67 13.77 0.75
C MET A 469 -39.41 12.92 0.99
N GLU A 470 -38.32 13.53 1.48
CA GLU A 470 -37.09 12.81 1.81
C GLU A 470 -37.31 11.75 2.90
N ASN A 471 -38.11 12.08 3.92
CA ASN A 471 -38.50 11.11 4.93
C ASN A 471 -39.29 9.95 4.31
N LEU A 472 -40.27 10.24 3.45
CA LEU A 472 -41.09 9.22 2.78
C LEU A 472 -40.22 8.24 1.98
N ILE A 473 -39.34 8.76 1.13
CA ILE A 473 -38.38 7.97 0.35
C ILE A 473 -37.48 7.15 1.29
N GLY A 474 -37.02 7.74 2.39
CA GLY A 474 -36.22 7.07 3.42
C GLY A 474 -36.95 5.90 4.09
N PHE A 475 -38.22 6.07 4.47
CA PHE A 475 -39.03 5.02 5.08
C PHE A 475 -39.31 3.86 4.12
N LEU A 476 -39.61 4.17 2.85
CA LEU A 476 -39.80 3.16 1.80
C LEU A 476 -38.51 2.35 1.60
N ARG A 477 -37.37 3.04 1.49
CA ARG A 477 -36.06 2.39 1.34
C ARG A 477 -35.73 1.45 2.51
N GLN A 478 -35.97 1.88 3.75
CA GLN A 478 -35.67 1.07 4.93
C GLN A 478 -36.52 -0.21 5.03
N ASN A 479 -37.69 -0.22 4.38
CA ASN A 479 -38.69 -1.29 4.49
C ASN A 479 -38.99 -1.92 3.13
N ASN A 480 -37.98 -2.01 2.26
CA ASN A 480 -38.04 -2.68 0.96
C ASN A 480 -39.24 -2.25 0.07
N GLY A 481 -39.49 -0.95 0.02
CA GLY A 481 -40.53 -0.34 -0.81
C GLY A 481 -41.91 -0.22 -0.16
N TYR A 482 -42.05 -0.53 1.13
CA TYR A 482 -43.31 -0.44 1.86
C TYR A 482 -43.22 0.47 3.08
N LEU A 483 -44.30 1.17 3.44
CA LEU A 483 -44.40 1.88 4.70
C LEU A 483 -44.86 0.93 5.80
N SER A 484 -44.12 0.89 6.91
CA SER A 484 -44.57 0.22 8.13
C SER A 484 -45.91 0.78 8.59
N ARG A 485 -46.73 -0.04 9.26
CA ARG A 485 -48.03 0.39 9.81
C ARG A 485 -47.90 1.67 10.65
N ARG A 486 -46.87 1.77 11.48
CA ARG A 486 -46.57 2.96 12.29
C ARG A 486 -46.30 4.19 11.44
N ALA A 487 -45.53 4.06 10.36
CA ALA A 487 -45.23 5.18 9.47
C ALA A 487 -46.51 5.70 8.78
N ARG A 488 -47.37 4.78 8.31
CA ARG A 488 -48.68 5.13 7.73
C ARG A 488 -49.59 5.86 8.73
N GLU A 489 -49.72 5.33 9.94
CA GLU A 489 -50.66 5.86 10.95
C GLU A 489 -50.16 7.14 11.67
N LYS A 490 -48.83 7.38 11.72
CA LYS A 490 -48.26 8.52 12.45
C LYS A 490 -47.61 9.57 11.56
N GLU A 491 -46.61 9.18 10.79
CA GLU A 491 -45.76 10.10 10.02
C GLU A 491 -46.46 10.58 8.75
N PHE A 492 -47.21 9.68 8.09
CA PHE A 492 -47.85 9.93 6.79
C PHE A 492 -49.37 9.80 6.84
N LYS A 493 -49.99 10.07 8.00
CA LYS A 493 -51.44 9.94 8.24
C LYS A 493 -52.33 10.77 7.31
N ALA A 494 -51.75 11.77 6.64
CA ALA A 494 -52.44 12.65 5.71
C ALA A 494 -52.65 12.00 4.32
N LEU A 495 -51.88 10.95 4.01
CA LEU A 495 -52.04 10.17 2.78
C LEU A 495 -53.14 9.13 2.96
N THR A 496 -53.98 9.00 1.94
CA THR A 496 -55.00 7.95 1.84
C THR A 496 -54.37 6.58 1.56
N THR A 497 -55.16 5.52 1.74
CA THR A 497 -54.68 4.14 1.50
C THR A 497 -54.31 3.95 0.03
N GLU A 498 -55.08 4.55 -0.88
CA GLU A 498 -54.88 4.50 -2.32
C GLU A 498 -53.60 5.25 -2.74
N GLU A 499 -53.35 6.42 -2.16
CA GLU A 499 -52.13 7.20 -2.40
C GLU A 499 -50.88 6.48 -1.89
N ILE A 500 -50.95 5.87 -0.70
CA ILE A 500 -49.86 5.04 -0.17
C ILE A 500 -49.59 3.86 -1.11
N ALA A 501 -50.64 3.17 -1.57
CA ALA A 501 -50.48 2.04 -2.50
C ALA A 501 -49.85 2.48 -3.83
N LEU A 502 -50.21 3.65 -4.35
CA LEU A 502 -49.60 4.23 -5.55
C LEU A 502 -48.12 4.54 -5.32
N ILE A 503 -47.77 5.22 -4.21
CA ILE A 503 -46.39 5.56 -3.85
C ILE A 503 -45.54 4.30 -3.69
N GLU A 504 -46.01 3.29 -2.97
CA GLU A 504 -45.30 2.02 -2.75
C GLU A 504 -45.07 1.28 -4.08
N LYS A 505 -46.11 1.23 -4.93
CA LYS A 505 -46.00 0.63 -6.27
C LYS A 505 -44.95 1.35 -7.13
N THR A 506 -45.06 2.67 -7.26
CA THR A 506 -44.14 3.46 -8.08
C THR A 506 -42.70 3.40 -7.55
N PHE A 507 -42.52 3.43 -6.22
CA PHE A 507 -41.20 3.24 -5.62
C PHE A 507 -40.61 1.89 -6.01
N ARG A 508 -41.37 0.79 -5.90
CA ARG A 508 -40.89 -0.55 -6.26
C ARG A 508 -40.59 -0.67 -7.76
N GLU A 509 -41.37 -0.01 -8.63
CA GLU A 509 -41.09 0.05 -10.07
C GLU A 509 -39.79 0.81 -10.38
N ILE A 510 -39.60 2.00 -9.79
CA ILE A 510 -38.40 2.83 -10.00
C ILE A 510 -37.15 2.15 -9.45
N PHE A 511 -37.23 1.58 -8.25
CA PHE A 511 -36.12 0.91 -7.58
C PHE A 511 -35.94 -0.56 -8.00
N ARG A 512 -36.81 -1.08 -8.87
CA ARG A 512 -36.81 -2.46 -9.38
C ARG A 512 -36.79 -3.49 -8.25
N LEU A 513 -37.67 -3.32 -7.28
CA LEU A 513 -37.85 -4.23 -6.16
C LEU A 513 -38.95 -5.24 -6.51
N ASP A 514 -38.62 -6.52 -6.41
CA ASP A 514 -39.56 -7.63 -6.68
C ASP A 514 -40.76 -7.66 -5.74
#